data_AF-A0A2T2Z7B9-F1
#
_entry.id   AF-A0A2T2Z7B9-F1
#
_cell.length_a   1.000
_cell.length_b   1.000
_cell.length_c   1.000
_cell.angle_alpha   90.00
_cell.angle_beta   90.00
_cell.angle_gamma   90.00
#
_symmetry.space_group_name_H-M   'P 1'
#
loop_
_entity.id
_entity.type
_entity.pdbx_description
1 polymer ?
#
loop_
_entity_poly.entity_id
_entity_poly.type
_entity_poly.pdbx_seq_one_letter_code
_entity_poly.pdbx_strand_id
1 'polypeptide(L)'
;MAGSGLRAACGIVSAGLALGVAELVSVPVGAGSAPLAAIGATVVDHTPDGVREWAIDTFGTNDKMMLYLLMGVVALIVAALVGVIERTARPIGSAVLGLFGIGAAWAALERPAANWTWALPSVVGMALAIVALRWLIRRYEAAGTPAMARGGAGGGAAAPGPSKAAVAQDDRTHAAEIRIEGGAAGSPSAGGAGGVRSAAAGTGGDGSAGAGVETGADDPLAGGDRPDGMPGRSHGDDAPLSARGAAWPRAVKTDGAQFDRRHVMRGIAGVGILAVAAGIAGRVLGASARSVAGERAAVVLPPPNVPVPPVDPAADLRIPGLAPYLTSNSDFYRIDTALTVPQVSKETWSLRIHGMVDREIRLDYADLARRPSVERLVTLTCVSNPIGGDLIGNASWLGYRLDELIAEAGPHPDADMVLSRSADGFTAGSPLAALTDGRDALLAVGMNGEPLPVEHGYPARLVVPGLYGYVSATKWVTELEITRFDRAQAYWTRRGWSERGPIKTGTRIDTPRGAVRAGKVTIAGVAWAQHRGIDAVEVQIDNGPWQPARLAAEPSVDTWRQWSYDWDATAGTHTVRARATDGTGTVQTAEVADVIPDGASGYPSRTIRVG
;
A
#
# COMPACT_ATOMS: atom_id res chain seq x y z
N MET A 1 -13.17 -4.31 -35.82
CA MET A 1 -12.26 -4.34 -34.64
C MET A 1 -11.32 -3.13 -34.53
N ALA A 2 -10.84 -2.50 -35.61
CA ALA A 2 -9.93 -1.34 -35.50
C ALA A 2 -10.55 -0.05 -34.88
N GLY A 3 -11.88 0.10 -34.89
CA GLY A 3 -12.56 1.28 -34.33
C GLY A 3 -12.75 1.26 -32.80
N SER A 4 -12.88 0.07 -32.19
CA SER A 4 -13.06 -0.07 -30.74
C SER A 4 -11.78 0.25 -29.97
N GLY A 5 -10.60 -0.12 -30.51
CA GLY A 5 -9.31 0.17 -29.89
C GLY A 5 -9.03 1.67 -29.72
N LEU A 6 -9.38 2.50 -30.71
CA LEU A 6 -9.15 3.94 -30.64
C LEU A 6 -10.06 4.63 -29.62
N ARG A 7 -11.32 4.19 -29.54
CA ARG A 7 -12.28 4.66 -28.53
C ARG A 7 -11.85 4.27 -27.12
N ALA A 8 -11.39 3.03 -26.93
CA ALA A 8 -10.82 2.58 -25.67
C ALA A 8 -9.61 3.45 -25.25
N ALA A 9 -8.71 3.75 -26.19
CA ALA A 9 -7.56 4.63 -25.92
C ALA A 9 -7.98 6.05 -25.50
N CYS A 10 -9.02 6.63 -26.11
CA CYS A 10 -9.58 7.91 -25.67
C CYS A 10 -10.04 7.84 -24.21
N GLY A 11 -10.75 6.78 -23.83
CA GLY A 11 -11.21 6.56 -22.46
C GLY A 11 -10.06 6.43 -21.45
N ILE A 12 -9.06 5.60 -21.76
CA ILE A 12 -7.87 5.38 -20.93
C ILE A 12 -7.12 6.71 -20.70
N VAL A 13 -6.86 7.46 -21.76
CA VAL A 13 -6.10 8.71 -21.67
C VAL A 13 -6.87 9.80 -20.93
N SER A 14 -8.19 9.89 -21.11
CA SER A 14 -9.03 10.82 -20.33
C SER A 14 -9.09 10.46 -18.84
N ALA A 15 -9.20 9.18 -18.50
CA ALA A 15 -9.13 8.74 -17.11
C ALA A 15 -7.73 8.98 -16.49
N GLY A 16 -6.67 8.75 -17.26
CA GLY A 16 -5.30 9.09 -16.87
C GLY A 16 -5.14 10.58 -16.60
N LEU A 17 -5.76 11.46 -17.40
CA LEU A 17 -5.80 12.89 -17.15
C LEU A 17 -6.51 13.22 -15.84
N ALA A 18 -7.62 12.53 -15.54
CA ALA A 18 -8.34 12.69 -14.28
C ALA A 18 -7.41 12.48 -13.08
N LEU A 19 -6.67 11.36 -13.09
CA LEU A 19 -5.73 11.00 -12.04
C LEU A 19 -4.56 11.99 -11.96
N GLY A 20 -3.94 12.32 -13.10
CA GLY A 20 -2.79 13.23 -13.15
C GLY A 20 -3.14 14.64 -12.65
N VAL A 21 -4.30 15.16 -13.04
CA VAL A 21 -4.80 16.45 -12.53
C VAL A 21 -5.15 16.36 -11.05
N ALA A 22 -5.85 15.30 -10.64
CA ALA A 22 -6.23 15.15 -9.24
C ALA A 22 -5.01 15.06 -8.31
N GLU A 23 -3.95 14.36 -8.71
CA GLU A 23 -2.67 14.35 -7.97
C GLU A 23 -2.09 15.76 -7.81
N LEU A 24 -2.07 16.54 -8.90
CA LEU A 24 -1.58 17.92 -8.87
C LEU A 24 -2.46 18.83 -7.99
N VAL A 25 -3.78 18.73 -8.09
CA VAL A 25 -4.74 19.51 -7.29
C VAL A 25 -4.70 19.10 -5.82
N SER A 26 -4.33 17.84 -5.51
CA SER A 26 -4.18 17.38 -4.12
C SER A 26 -3.02 18.08 -3.41
N VAL A 27 -1.99 18.56 -4.12
CA VAL A 27 -0.76 19.15 -3.56
C VAL A 27 -1.07 20.16 -2.45
N PRO A 28 -1.86 21.23 -2.70
CA PRO A 28 -2.24 22.20 -1.67
C PRO A 28 -3.35 21.76 -0.70
N VAL A 29 -4.11 20.70 -1.02
CA VAL A 29 -5.28 20.27 -0.22
C VAL A 29 -4.88 19.28 0.89
N GLY A 30 -4.01 18.34 0.57
CA GLY A 30 -3.54 17.30 1.49
C GLY A 30 -3.43 15.92 0.85
N ALA A 31 -2.47 15.10 1.27
CA ALA A 31 -2.20 13.80 0.65
C ALA A 31 -3.38 12.81 0.75
N GLY A 32 -4.20 12.93 1.80
CA GLY A 32 -5.40 12.09 1.98
C GLY A 32 -6.55 12.38 1.01
N SER A 33 -6.50 13.52 0.29
CA SER A 33 -7.52 13.93 -0.69
C SER A 33 -7.30 13.36 -2.09
N ALA A 34 -6.15 12.72 -2.35
CA ALA A 34 -5.87 12.09 -3.63
C ALA A 34 -6.87 10.93 -3.87
N PRO A 35 -7.55 10.88 -5.03
CA PRO A 35 -8.64 9.92 -5.28
C PRO A 35 -8.20 8.47 -5.10
N LEU A 36 -7.00 8.12 -5.54
CA LEU A 36 -6.49 6.76 -5.44
C LEU A 36 -6.29 6.33 -3.98
N ALA A 37 -5.75 7.23 -3.14
CA ALA A 37 -5.52 6.96 -1.73
C ALA A 37 -6.84 6.89 -0.95
N ALA A 38 -7.80 7.78 -1.24
CA ALA A 38 -9.10 7.79 -0.60
C ALA A 38 -9.93 6.53 -0.95
N ILE A 39 -10.01 6.17 -2.22
CA ILE A 39 -10.71 4.96 -2.67
C ILE A 39 -10.01 3.71 -2.11
N GLY A 40 -8.68 3.66 -2.18
CA GLY A 40 -7.91 2.52 -1.67
C GLY A 40 -8.17 2.27 -0.19
N ALA A 41 -8.14 3.33 0.63
CA ALA A 41 -8.42 3.21 2.07
C ALA A 41 -9.86 2.72 2.32
N THR A 42 -10.83 3.29 1.60
CA THR A 42 -12.25 2.91 1.72
C THR A 42 -12.47 1.44 1.35
N VAL A 43 -11.84 0.96 0.26
CA VAL A 43 -11.91 -0.43 -0.16
C VAL A 43 -11.32 -1.35 0.93
N VAL A 44 -10.15 -1.01 1.47
CA VAL A 44 -9.52 -1.79 2.56
C VAL A 44 -10.43 -1.85 3.78
N ASP A 45 -11.03 -0.72 4.15
CA ASP A 45 -11.88 -0.61 5.34
C ASP A 45 -13.19 -1.40 5.23
N HIS A 46 -13.73 -1.54 4.03
CA HIS A 46 -14.98 -2.27 3.75
C HIS A 46 -14.78 -3.69 3.20
N THR A 47 -13.53 -4.12 2.98
CA THR A 47 -13.25 -5.49 2.55
C THR A 47 -13.58 -6.46 3.70
N PRO A 48 -14.42 -7.49 3.47
CA PRO A 48 -14.71 -8.52 4.47
C PRO A 48 -13.43 -9.20 4.96
N ASP A 49 -13.38 -9.56 6.24
CA ASP A 49 -12.15 -10.03 6.88
C ASP A 49 -11.57 -11.28 6.20
N GLY A 50 -12.41 -12.26 5.82
CA GLY A 50 -11.94 -13.46 5.11
C GLY A 50 -11.28 -13.20 3.75
N VAL A 51 -11.64 -12.12 3.05
CA VAL A 51 -10.97 -11.74 1.78
C VAL A 51 -9.65 -11.05 2.07
N ARG A 52 -9.61 -10.22 3.12
CA ARG A 52 -8.38 -9.54 3.56
C ARG A 52 -7.35 -10.56 4.05
N GLU A 53 -7.76 -11.50 4.90
CA GLU A 53 -6.93 -12.59 5.42
C GLU A 53 -6.39 -13.46 4.30
N TRP A 54 -7.24 -13.90 3.36
CA TRP A 54 -6.79 -14.63 2.17
C TRP A 54 -5.73 -13.85 1.37
N ALA A 55 -5.93 -12.54 1.20
CA ALA A 55 -4.96 -11.70 0.50
C ALA A 55 -3.63 -11.56 1.27
N ILE A 56 -3.69 -11.40 2.59
CA ILE A 56 -2.51 -11.34 3.46
C ILE A 56 -1.75 -12.68 3.40
N ASP A 57 -2.44 -13.82 3.50
CA ASP A 57 -1.84 -15.14 3.44
C ASP A 57 -1.20 -15.43 2.07
N THR A 58 -1.86 -14.99 0.99
CA THR A 58 -1.40 -15.27 -0.37
C THR A 58 -0.24 -14.36 -0.79
N PHE A 59 -0.26 -13.09 -0.39
CA PHE A 59 0.66 -12.06 -0.89
C PHE A 59 1.66 -11.55 0.16
N GLY A 60 1.53 -11.95 1.43
CA GLY A 60 2.39 -11.55 2.54
C GLY A 60 2.45 -10.02 2.69
N THR A 61 3.67 -9.50 2.89
CA THR A 61 3.94 -8.05 3.04
C THR A 61 3.66 -7.22 1.78
N ASN A 62 3.35 -7.86 0.65
CA ASN A 62 3.06 -7.19 -0.62
C ASN A 62 1.56 -7.00 -0.89
N ASP A 63 0.70 -7.28 0.09
CA ASP A 63 -0.76 -7.09 0.04
C ASP A 63 -1.16 -5.70 -0.49
N LYS A 64 -0.54 -4.63 0.03
CA LYS A 64 -0.79 -3.24 -0.41
C LYS A 64 -0.42 -3.02 -1.87
N MET A 65 0.70 -3.60 -2.33
CA MET A 65 1.11 -3.50 -3.74
C MET A 65 0.13 -4.23 -4.66
N MET A 66 -0.34 -5.41 -4.24
CA MET A 66 -1.34 -6.18 -5.00
C MET A 66 -2.66 -5.42 -5.10
N LEU A 67 -3.11 -4.78 -4.02
CA LEU A 67 -4.29 -3.91 -4.04
C LEU A 67 -4.14 -2.79 -5.08
N TYR A 68 -3.03 -2.07 -5.08
CA TYR A 68 -2.78 -1.01 -6.07
C TYR A 68 -2.77 -1.53 -7.50
N LEU A 69 -2.16 -2.70 -7.74
CA LEU A 69 -2.12 -3.32 -9.05
C LEU A 69 -3.52 -3.72 -9.53
N LEU A 70 -4.30 -4.38 -8.67
CA LEU A 70 -5.67 -4.79 -8.98
C LEU A 70 -6.57 -3.58 -9.27
N MET A 71 -6.52 -2.55 -8.41
CA MET A 71 -7.25 -1.30 -8.63
C MET A 71 -6.85 -0.63 -9.94
N GLY A 72 -5.56 -0.64 -10.28
CA GLY A 72 -5.05 -0.11 -11.55
C GLY A 72 -5.59 -0.85 -12.77
N VAL A 73 -5.63 -2.19 -12.72
CA VAL A 73 -6.18 -3.03 -13.80
C VAL A 73 -7.68 -2.78 -13.96
N VAL A 74 -8.44 -2.75 -12.86
CA VAL A 74 -9.89 -2.46 -12.90
C VAL A 74 -10.14 -1.06 -13.46
N ALA A 75 -9.38 -0.05 -13.03
CA ALA A 75 -9.50 1.30 -13.54
C ALA A 75 -9.20 1.38 -15.05
N LEU A 76 -8.21 0.65 -15.55
CA LEU A 76 -7.89 0.58 -16.98
C LEU A 76 -9.04 -0.03 -17.78
N ILE A 77 -9.63 -1.12 -17.30
CA ILE A 77 -10.76 -1.81 -17.95
C ILE A 77 -11.99 -0.88 -18.00
N VAL A 78 -12.33 -0.25 -16.87
CA VAL A 78 -13.44 0.70 -16.78
C VAL A 78 -13.20 1.89 -17.71
N ALA A 79 -11.98 2.45 -17.73
CA ALA A 79 -11.65 3.57 -18.60
C ALA A 79 -11.76 3.19 -20.09
N ALA A 80 -11.29 1.99 -20.47
CA ALA A 80 -11.46 1.48 -21.82
C ALA A 80 -12.95 1.35 -22.20
N LEU A 81 -13.76 0.79 -21.29
CA LEU A 81 -15.20 0.63 -21.49
C LEU A 81 -15.90 1.99 -21.63
N VAL A 82 -15.58 2.96 -20.77
CA VAL A 82 -16.07 4.34 -20.83
C VAL A 82 -15.83 4.93 -22.23
N GLY A 83 -14.63 4.77 -22.78
CA GLY A 83 -14.31 5.21 -24.13
C GLY A 83 -15.12 4.49 -25.21
N VAL A 84 -15.29 3.17 -25.07
CA VAL A 84 -16.06 2.34 -26.01
C VAL A 84 -17.55 2.66 -26.01
N ILE A 85 -18.15 2.99 -24.86
CA ILE A 85 -19.59 3.27 -24.74
C ILE A 85 -19.94 4.74 -25.00
N GLU A 86 -19.01 5.67 -24.81
CA GLU A 86 -19.27 7.11 -25.00
C GLU A 86 -19.68 7.40 -26.44
N ARG A 87 -20.74 8.19 -26.63
CA ARG A 87 -21.25 8.66 -27.94
C ARG A 87 -21.59 10.14 -27.83
N THR A 88 -21.43 10.92 -28.90
CA THR A 88 -21.74 12.36 -28.85
C THR A 88 -23.20 12.65 -28.49
N ALA A 89 -24.14 11.82 -28.97
CA ALA A 89 -25.58 11.96 -28.72
C ALA A 89 -26.04 11.37 -27.38
N ARG A 90 -25.26 10.46 -26.76
CA ARG A 90 -25.60 9.77 -25.51
C ARG A 90 -24.35 9.66 -24.64
N PRO A 91 -24.13 10.60 -23.70
CA PRO A 91 -22.89 10.72 -22.94
C PRO A 91 -22.83 9.71 -21.77
N ILE A 92 -23.03 8.41 -22.06
CA ILE A 92 -23.07 7.35 -21.05
C ILE A 92 -21.71 7.20 -20.36
N GLY A 93 -20.61 7.27 -21.11
CA GLY A 93 -19.25 7.21 -20.55
C GLY A 93 -18.95 8.41 -19.66
N SER A 94 -19.37 9.61 -20.06
CA SER A 94 -19.27 10.81 -19.23
C SER A 94 -20.08 10.68 -17.93
N ALA A 95 -21.27 10.06 -17.97
CA ALA A 95 -22.08 9.83 -16.77
C ALA A 95 -21.41 8.82 -15.81
N VAL A 96 -20.84 7.74 -16.35
CA VAL A 96 -20.05 6.77 -15.55
C VAL A 96 -18.87 7.46 -14.87
N LEU A 97 -18.10 8.27 -15.61
CA LEU A 97 -17.02 9.08 -15.05
C LEU A 97 -17.53 10.02 -13.94
N GLY A 98 -18.64 10.72 -14.17
CA GLY A 98 -19.27 11.58 -13.15
C GLY A 98 -19.61 10.83 -11.87
N LEU A 99 -20.20 9.64 -11.96
CA LEU A 99 -20.51 8.79 -10.80
C LEU A 99 -19.24 8.35 -10.05
N PHE A 100 -18.19 7.96 -10.77
CA PHE A 100 -16.89 7.66 -10.15
C PHE A 100 -16.31 8.89 -9.43
N GLY A 101 -16.43 10.08 -10.03
CA GLY A 101 -15.97 11.33 -9.41
C GLY A 101 -16.73 11.66 -8.12
N ILE A 102 -18.05 11.42 -8.09
CA ILE A 102 -18.89 11.57 -6.90
C ILE A 102 -18.45 10.58 -5.82
N GLY A 103 -18.30 9.30 -6.16
CA GLY A 103 -17.84 8.27 -5.22
C GLY A 103 -16.46 8.59 -4.63
N ALA A 104 -15.52 9.04 -5.46
CA ALA A 104 -14.18 9.44 -5.02
C ALA A 104 -14.22 10.68 -4.10
N ALA A 105 -15.06 11.67 -4.40
CA ALA A 105 -15.25 12.83 -3.55
C ALA A 105 -15.90 12.46 -2.20
N TRP A 106 -16.92 11.60 -2.23
CA TRP A 106 -17.57 11.11 -1.02
C TRP A 106 -16.60 10.33 -0.12
N ALA A 107 -15.85 9.38 -0.69
CA ALA A 107 -14.81 8.63 0.02
C ALA A 107 -13.74 9.54 0.64
N ALA A 108 -13.39 10.65 -0.02
CA ALA A 108 -12.45 11.63 0.54
C ALA A 108 -13.06 12.42 1.72
N LEU A 109 -14.37 12.70 1.69
CA LEU A 109 -15.09 13.47 2.72
C LEU A 109 -15.45 12.65 3.97
N GLU A 110 -15.57 11.33 3.86
CA GLU A 110 -15.82 10.47 5.03
C GLU A 110 -14.61 10.35 5.98
N ARG A 111 -13.45 10.88 5.58
CA ARG A 111 -12.23 10.74 6.37
C ARG A 111 -12.28 11.64 7.62
N PRO A 112 -11.82 11.18 8.79
CA PRO A 112 -11.95 11.91 10.06
C PRO A 112 -11.34 13.33 10.09
N ALA A 113 -10.38 13.62 9.20
CA ALA A 113 -9.71 14.91 9.08
C ALA A 113 -10.15 15.73 7.84
N ALA A 114 -11.17 15.27 7.10
CA ALA A 114 -11.58 15.89 5.86
C ALA A 114 -12.41 17.16 6.08
N ASN A 115 -12.19 18.14 5.21
CA ASN A 115 -13.08 19.27 5.02
C ASN A 115 -13.53 19.31 3.55
N TRP A 116 -14.44 20.22 3.19
CA TRP A 116 -15.02 20.28 1.85
C TRP A 116 -13.99 20.37 0.70
N THR A 117 -12.78 20.90 0.95
CA THR A 117 -11.72 21.00 -0.07
C THR A 117 -11.20 19.64 -0.52
N TRP A 118 -11.38 18.58 0.28
CA TRP A 118 -10.95 17.22 -0.06
C TRP A 118 -11.73 16.62 -1.23
N ALA A 119 -12.88 17.19 -1.60
CA ALA A 119 -13.60 16.83 -2.81
C ALA A 119 -12.99 17.45 -4.08
N LEU A 120 -12.22 18.54 -3.98
CA LEU A 120 -11.73 19.31 -5.14
C LEU A 120 -10.87 18.48 -6.09
N PRO A 121 -9.89 17.67 -5.65
CA PRO A 121 -9.08 16.86 -6.57
C PRO A 121 -9.93 15.93 -7.44
N SER A 122 -10.89 15.23 -6.82
CA SER A 122 -11.81 14.31 -7.51
C SER A 122 -12.73 15.05 -8.49
N VAL A 123 -13.32 16.16 -8.06
CA VAL A 123 -14.25 16.95 -8.88
C VAL A 123 -13.56 17.59 -10.07
N VAL A 124 -12.42 18.27 -9.85
CA VAL A 124 -11.66 18.95 -10.91
C VAL A 124 -11.06 17.95 -11.89
N GLY A 125 -10.43 16.89 -11.37
CA GLY A 125 -9.88 15.82 -12.21
C GLY A 125 -10.96 15.19 -13.09
N MET A 126 -12.12 14.87 -12.52
CA MET A 126 -13.21 14.25 -13.28
C MET A 126 -13.87 15.19 -14.29
N ALA A 127 -14.06 16.47 -13.95
CA ALA A 127 -14.60 17.45 -14.88
C ALA A 127 -13.71 17.60 -16.12
N LEU A 128 -12.38 17.70 -15.94
CA LEU A 128 -11.44 17.79 -17.05
C LEU A 128 -11.36 16.49 -17.86
N ALA A 129 -11.47 15.32 -17.21
CA ALA A 129 -11.54 14.04 -17.89
C ALA A 129 -12.78 13.92 -18.79
N ILE A 130 -13.95 14.34 -18.31
CA ILE A 130 -15.19 14.37 -19.10
C ILE A 130 -15.03 15.31 -20.30
N VAL A 131 -14.48 16.52 -20.10
CA VAL A 131 -14.21 17.45 -21.20
C VAL A 131 -13.27 16.85 -22.24
N ALA A 132 -12.16 16.24 -21.81
CA ALA A 132 -11.20 15.60 -22.69
C ALA A 132 -11.82 14.42 -23.46
N LEU A 133 -12.59 13.57 -22.79
CA LEU A 133 -13.26 12.42 -23.40
C LEU A 133 -14.23 12.87 -24.48
N ARG A 134 -15.09 13.85 -24.17
CA ARG A 134 -16.07 14.37 -25.13
C ARG A 134 -15.40 15.04 -26.32
N TRP A 135 -14.29 15.74 -26.09
CA TRP A 135 -13.51 16.36 -27.17
C TRP A 135 -12.86 15.31 -28.08
N LEU A 136 -12.23 14.27 -27.52
CA LEU A 136 -11.62 13.18 -28.29
C LEU A 136 -12.65 12.36 -29.08
N ILE A 137 -13.79 12.04 -28.46
CA ILE A 137 -14.86 11.27 -29.12
C ILE A 137 -15.53 12.09 -30.23
N ARG A 138 -15.77 13.39 -30.02
CA ARG A 138 -16.27 14.28 -31.09
C ARG A 138 -15.33 14.32 -32.29
N ARG A 139 -14.01 14.39 -32.05
CA ARG A 139 -13.00 14.35 -33.13
C ARG A 139 -12.96 13.00 -33.83
N TYR A 140 -13.08 11.91 -33.08
CA TYR A 140 -13.15 10.57 -33.64
C TYR A 140 -14.37 10.39 -34.55
N GLU A 141 -15.56 10.84 -34.12
CA GLU A 141 -16.79 10.73 -34.90
C GLU A 141 -16.80 11.66 -36.12
N ALA A 142 -16.27 12.88 -35.98
CA ALA A 142 -16.08 13.81 -37.11
C ALA A 142 -15.14 13.25 -38.17
N ALA A 143 -14.06 12.57 -37.77
CA ALA A 143 -13.12 11.90 -38.67
C ALA A 143 -13.70 10.64 -39.36
N GLY A 144 -14.82 10.11 -38.86
CA GLY A 144 -15.48 8.92 -39.39
C GLY A 144 -16.64 9.21 -40.36
N THR A 145 -16.98 10.48 -40.62
CA THR A 145 -18.07 10.85 -41.54
C THR A 145 -17.54 10.91 -42.98
N PRO A 146 -17.99 10.05 -43.92
CA PRO A 146 -17.57 10.12 -45.32
C PRO A 146 -18.03 11.43 -45.97
N ALA A 147 -17.18 12.03 -46.80
CA ALA A 147 -17.47 13.24 -47.57
C ALA A 147 -18.44 12.99 -48.76
N MET A 148 -19.62 12.42 -48.49
CA MET A 148 -20.68 12.15 -49.47
C MET A 148 -21.83 13.17 -49.42
N ALA A 149 -21.57 14.39 -48.95
CA ALA A 149 -22.58 15.46 -48.86
C ALA A 149 -22.04 16.84 -49.28
N ARG A 150 -21.15 16.90 -50.28
CA ARG A 150 -20.65 18.16 -50.87
C ARG A 150 -20.54 18.13 -52.40
N GLY A 151 -21.45 17.43 -53.07
CA GLY A 151 -21.56 17.45 -54.53
C GLY A 151 -23.02 17.31 -54.95
N GLY A 152 -23.72 18.43 -55.13
CA GLY A 152 -25.13 18.43 -55.53
C GLY A 152 -25.83 19.77 -55.34
N ALA A 153 -25.34 20.83 -55.96
CA ALA A 153 -26.10 22.07 -56.15
C ALA A 153 -25.55 22.81 -57.37
N GLY A 154 -26.17 22.59 -58.53
CA GLY A 154 -25.87 23.30 -59.77
C GLY A 154 -26.83 22.92 -60.89
N GLY A 155 -27.92 23.67 -61.02
CA GLY A 155 -28.74 23.71 -62.24
C GLY A 155 -30.23 23.39 -62.04
N GLY A 156 -31.08 24.42 -62.06
CA GLY A 156 -32.53 24.27 -62.19
C GLY A 156 -33.31 25.48 -61.69
N ALA A 157 -33.53 26.46 -62.56
CA ALA A 157 -34.28 27.69 -62.29
C ALA A 157 -35.81 27.50 -62.32
N ALA A 158 -36.50 28.21 -61.41
CA ALA A 158 -37.81 28.91 -61.46
C ALA A 158 -38.91 28.45 -62.45
N ALA A 159 -40.24 28.46 -62.18
CA ALA A 159 -41.22 28.76 -61.10
C ALA A 159 -42.63 28.46 -61.74
N PRO A 160 -43.84 28.80 -61.19
CA PRO A 160 -44.32 29.13 -59.84
C PRO A 160 -45.56 28.27 -59.37
N GLY A 161 -46.05 28.51 -58.13
CA GLY A 161 -47.17 27.78 -57.46
C GLY A 161 -48.60 28.02 -58.03
N PRO A 162 -49.74 27.73 -57.32
CA PRO A 162 -49.93 27.78 -55.86
C PRO A 162 -50.90 26.73 -55.20
N SER A 163 -50.98 26.81 -53.85
CA SER A 163 -52.22 26.75 -53.01
C SER A 163 -52.92 25.42 -52.62
N LYS A 164 -52.90 25.18 -51.29
CA LYS A 164 -53.98 24.78 -50.35
C LYS A 164 -54.44 23.31 -50.18
N ALA A 165 -54.69 23.04 -48.88
CA ALA A 165 -55.60 22.06 -48.26
C ALA A 165 -55.17 20.58 -48.34
N ALA A 166 -55.46 19.70 -47.38
CA ALA A 166 -55.89 19.73 -45.99
C ALA A 166 -55.67 18.29 -45.51
N VAL A 167 -55.23 18.10 -44.27
CA VAL A 167 -55.06 16.78 -43.67
C VAL A 167 -56.38 16.35 -43.03
N ALA A 168 -56.87 15.18 -43.45
CA ALA A 168 -57.88 14.38 -42.78
C ALA A 168 -57.20 13.40 -41.81
N GLN A 169 -57.85 13.04 -40.71
CA GLN A 169 -58.00 11.65 -40.30
C GLN A 169 -59.02 11.55 -39.14
N ASP A 170 -60.02 10.70 -39.34
CA ASP A 170 -61.06 10.29 -38.39
C ASP A 170 -60.76 8.84 -37.94
N ASP A 171 -60.71 8.65 -36.62
CA ASP A 171 -61.45 7.68 -35.80
C ASP A 171 -61.33 6.13 -35.90
N ARG A 172 -61.42 5.52 -34.69
CA ARG A 172 -61.90 4.16 -34.28
C ARG A 172 -60.96 2.98 -33.93
N THR A 173 -60.73 2.86 -32.60
CA THR A 173 -61.13 1.79 -31.62
C THR A 173 -60.95 0.27 -31.86
N HIS A 174 -60.32 -0.42 -30.87
CA HIS A 174 -60.87 -1.45 -29.94
C HIS A 174 -59.72 -2.00 -29.02
N ALA A 175 -59.72 -1.88 -27.67
CA ALA A 175 -60.33 -2.74 -26.60
C ALA A 175 -59.88 -4.23 -26.65
N ALA A 176 -59.52 -5.00 -25.60
CA ALA A 176 -59.61 -5.00 -24.12
C ALA A 176 -58.53 -6.00 -23.56
N GLU A 177 -57.86 -5.82 -22.41
CA GLU A 177 -58.19 -6.22 -21.01
C GLU A 177 -58.27 -7.76 -20.77
N ILE A 178 -57.49 -8.44 -19.89
CA ILE A 178 -57.70 -8.75 -18.43
C ILE A 178 -56.59 -9.79 -18.03
N ARG A 179 -55.74 -9.59 -17.01
CA ARG A 179 -55.74 -9.98 -15.55
C ARG A 179 -55.29 -11.43 -15.15
N ILE A 180 -54.17 -11.48 -14.41
CA ILE A 180 -53.73 -12.22 -13.18
C ILE A 180 -54.13 -13.70 -12.93
N GLU A 181 -53.12 -14.52 -12.61
CA GLU A 181 -52.92 -15.43 -11.44
C GLU A 181 -51.84 -16.48 -11.85
N GLY A 182 -50.78 -16.79 -11.10
CA GLY A 182 -50.72 -17.35 -9.74
C GLY A 182 -50.24 -18.81 -9.85
N GLY A 183 -49.23 -19.25 -9.07
CA GLY A 183 -48.94 -20.69 -8.96
C GLY A 183 -47.47 -21.07 -8.72
N ALA A 184 -47.26 -21.81 -7.65
CA ALA A 184 -45.99 -22.22 -7.05
C ALA A 184 -45.40 -23.53 -7.60
N ALA A 185 -44.19 -23.83 -7.08
CA ALA A 185 -43.62 -25.15 -6.75
C ALA A 185 -42.73 -25.85 -7.80
N GLY A 186 -41.54 -26.29 -7.32
CA GLY A 186 -40.71 -27.30 -7.97
C GLY A 186 -39.23 -27.26 -7.56
N SER A 187 -38.86 -27.97 -6.48
CA SER A 187 -37.56 -28.67 -6.36
C SER A 187 -37.83 -30.19 -6.57
N PRO A 188 -36.88 -31.14 -6.57
CA PRO A 188 -35.41 -31.11 -6.38
C PRO A 188 -34.61 -32.04 -7.34
N SER A 189 -33.28 -32.13 -7.17
CA SER A 189 -32.37 -33.31 -7.33
C SER A 189 -30.96 -32.83 -7.75
N ALA A 190 -29.86 -33.06 -7.03
CA ALA A 190 -29.16 -34.29 -6.58
C ALA A 190 -28.09 -34.79 -7.60
N GLY A 191 -26.87 -35.04 -7.09
CA GLY A 191 -25.78 -35.80 -7.73
C GLY A 191 -24.73 -34.93 -8.45
N GLY A 192 -23.42 -35.10 -8.28
CA GLY A 192 -22.68 -36.16 -7.61
C GLY A 192 -21.18 -35.82 -7.50
N ALA A 193 -20.52 -36.61 -6.66
CA ALA A 193 -19.08 -36.61 -6.45
C ALA A 193 -18.31 -37.16 -7.68
N GLY A 194 -17.07 -36.72 -7.83
CA GLY A 194 -16.11 -37.32 -8.77
C GLY A 194 -14.75 -36.67 -8.64
N GLY A 195 -13.87 -37.25 -7.82
CA GLY A 195 -12.43 -37.00 -7.92
C GLY A 195 -11.83 -37.77 -9.10
N VAL A 196 -10.61 -37.39 -9.51
CA VAL A 196 -9.47 -38.27 -9.85
C VAL A 196 -8.27 -37.43 -10.31
N ARG A 197 -7.16 -37.60 -9.57
CA ARG A 197 -5.72 -37.69 -9.88
C ARG A 197 -5.21 -37.38 -11.31
N SER A 198 -4.07 -36.69 -11.39
CA SER A 198 -2.81 -37.13 -12.04
C SER A 198 -1.72 -36.07 -11.79
N ALA A 199 -0.65 -36.32 -11.02
CA ALA A 199 0.61 -37.01 -11.36
C ALA A 199 1.63 -36.15 -12.15
N ALA A 200 2.87 -36.24 -11.65
CA ALA A 200 4.05 -35.43 -11.97
C ALA A 200 5.02 -36.09 -12.97
N ALA A 201 6.15 -35.40 -13.17
CA ALA A 201 7.46 -35.78 -13.77
C ALA A 201 7.62 -35.41 -15.26
N GLY A 202 8.54 -34.52 -15.63
CA GLY A 202 10.02 -34.61 -15.66
C GLY A 202 10.44 -34.06 -17.06
N THR A 203 11.60 -33.48 -17.39
CA THR A 203 13.00 -33.64 -16.98
C THR A 203 13.89 -32.62 -17.75
N GLY A 204 15.01 -32.19 -17.13
CA GLY A 204 16.35 -31.86 -17.72
C GLY A 204 16.50 -30.66 -18.68
N GLY A 205 17.58 -29.86 -18.69
CA GLY A 205 18.87 -29.93 -17.99
C GLY A 205 19.80 -28.77 -18.42
N ASP A 206 20.89 -28.61 -17.65
CA ASP A 206 22.24 -28.05 -17.93
C ASP A 206 22.38 -26.60 -18.49
N GLY A 207 23.34 -25.74 -18.11
CA GLY A 207 24.50 -25.82 -17.21
C GLY A 207 25.41 -24.57 -17.43
N SER A 208 26.09 -24.12 -16.35
CA SER A 208 27.35 -23.34 -16.24
C SER A 208 27.58 -22.07 -17.12
N ALA A 209 27.79 -20.87 -16.57
CA ALA A 209 28.92 -20.34 -15.77
C ALA A 209 30.22 -20.07 -16.57
N GLY A 210 30.75 -18.84 -16.46
CA GLY A 210 32.11 -18.48 -16.88
C GLY A 210 32.35 -16.96 -16.98
N ALA A 211 33.17 -16.42 -16.09
CA ALA A 211 33.59 -15.02 -15.97
C ALA A 211 35.04 -14.81 -16.49
N GLY A 212 35.45 -13.54 -16.68
CA GLY A 212 36.86 -13.10 -16.88
C GLY A 212 37.01 -12.19 -18.12
N VAL A 213 37.24 -10.86 -18.08
CA VAL A 213 38.28 -9.98 -17.47
C VAL A 213 39.31 -9.49 -18.52
N GLU A 214 39.47 -8.16 -18.57
CA GLU A 214 40.63 -7.31 -18.97
C GLU A 214 41.06 -7.12 -20.45
N THR A 215 40.99 -5.84 -20.93
CA THR A 215 42.11 -4.91 -21.32
C THR A 215 42.71 -5.25 -22.69
N GLY A 216 42.97 -4.34 -23.63
CA GLY A 216 43.37 -2.94 -23.55
C GLY A 216 44.30 -2.67 -24.74
N ALA A 217 43.99 -1.62 -25.50
CA ALA A 217 44.88 -0.77 -26.31
C ALA A 217 45.79 -1.38 -27.42
N ASP A 218 45.70 -0.81 -28.63
CA ASP A 218 46.81 -0.09 -29.30
C ASP A 218 46.38 0.44 -30.68
N ASP A 219 46.56 1.75 -30.85
CA ASP A 219 46.69 2.52 -32.12
C ASP A 219 48.12 2.25 -32.68
N PRO A 220 48.52 2.56 -33.95
CA PRO A 220 48.54 3.95 -34.46
C PRO A 220 48.55 4.19 -36.02
N LEU A 221 48.31 5.46 -36.41
CA LEU A 221 49.03 6.34 -37.39
C LEU A 221 49.38 5.83 -38.83
N ALA A 222 49.48 6.60 -39.93
CA ALA A 222 49.28 8.00 -40.32
C ALA A 222 49.60 8.16 -41.84
N GLY A 223 49.10 9.25 -42.46
CA GLY A 223 49.64 9.93 -43.68
C GLY A 223 49.32 9.27 -45.04
N GLY A 224 48.96 9.95 -46.13
CA GLY A 224 49.02 11.34 -46.62
C GLY A 224 49.30 11.23 -48.14
N ASP A 225 48.35 11.47 -49.04
CA ASP A 225 47.90 12.74 -49.65
C ASP A 225 48.55 13.05 -51.02
N ARG A 226 47.70 13.58 -51.95
CA ARG A 226 47.94 14.31 -53.24
C ARG A 226 47.93 13.56 -54.60
N PRO A 227 47.64 14.27 -55.74
CA PRO A 227 46.84 15.51 -55.95
C PRO A 227 45.94 15.56 -57.22
N ASP A 228 45.04 16.56 -57.23
CA ASP A 228 44.52 17.46 -58.30
C ASP A 228 44.30 17.06 -59.78
N GLY A 229 43.12 17.44 -60.31
CA GLY A 229 43.02 18.08 -61.65
C GLY A 229 42.00 17.55 -62.68
N MET A 230 40.74 18.05 -62.62
CA MET A 230 39.76 18.48 -63.67
C MET A 230 40.06 18.33 -65.20
N PRO A 231 39.12 18.60 -66.15
CA PRO A 231 37.71 18.15 -66.34
C PRO A 231 37.34 17.90 -67.84
N GLY A 232 36.08 17.52 -68.17
CA GLY A 232 35.54 17.73 -69.54
C GLY A 232 34.35 16.87 -70.00
N ARG A 233 33.32 17.53 -70.57
CA ARG A 233 32.04 17.06 -71.18
C ARG A 233 32.27 16.16 -72.43
N SER A 234 31.33 15.41 -73.04
CA SER A 234 29.99 15.75 -73.60
C SER A 234 29.26 14.53 -74.21
N HIS A 235 27.97 14.73 -74.54
CA HIS A 235 26.89 13.81 -74.99
C HIS A 235 26.94 13.14 -76.38
N GLY A 236 26.04 12.14 -76.54
CA GLY A 236 25.33 11.68 -77.76
C GLY A 236 25.37 10.15 -77.90
N ASP A 237 24.36 9.38 -78.31
CA ASP A 237 22.93 9.55 -78.63
C ASP A 237 22.32 8.12 -78.85
N ASP A 238 20.99 8.07 -79.04
CA ASP A 238 20.19 7.08 -79.80
C ASP A 238 19.43 5.90 -79.13
N ALA A 239 18.12 5.90 -79.43
CA ALA A 239 17.07 4.88 -79.19
C ALA A 239 16.88 3.96 -80.42
N PRO A 240 15.98 2.94 -80.41
CA PRO A 240 14.60 3.16 -80.91
C PRO A 240 13.41 2.26 -80.42
N LEU A 241 12.20 2.84 -80.54
CA LEU A 241 10.90 2.34 -81.10
C LEU A 241 9.91 1.34 -80.41
N SER A 242 8.80 1.93 -79.91
CA SER A 242 7.34 1.71 -80.14
C SER A 242 6.63 0.33 -80.21
N ALA A 243 5.53 0.17 -79.44
CA ALA A 243 4.16 -0.13 -79.92
C ALA A 243 3.10 0.03 -78.80
N ARG A 244 1.94 0.64 -79.11
CA ARG A 244 0.74 0.80 -78.24
C ARG A 244 -0.40 -0.12 -78.74
N GLY A 245 -1.23 -0.64 -77.84
CA GLY A 245 -2.51 -1.27 -78.19
C GLY A 245 -3.43 -1.64 -77.01
N ALA A 246 -4.47 -0.83 -76.82
CA ALA A 246 -5.80 -1.09 -76.23
C ALA A 246 -5.97 -1.48 -74.73
N ALA A 247 -6.90 -0.75 -74.11
CA ALA A 247 -7.21 -0.70 -72.69
C ALA A 247 -8.32 -1.68 -72.26
N TRP A 248 -8.19 -2.24 -71.05
CA TRP A 248 -9.30 -2.69 -70.21
C TRP A 248 -9.48 -1.67 -69.07
N PRO A 249 -10.72 -1.36 -68.64
CA PRO A 249 -10.93 -0.33 -67.63
C PRO A 249 -10.26 -0.74 -66.32
N ARG A 250 -9.34 0.11 -65.83
CA ARG A 250 -8.73 -0.03 -64.51
C ARG A 250 -9.85 -0.10 -63.47
N ALA A 251 -9.82 -1.17 -62.67
CA ALA A 251 -10.50 -1.23 -61.40
C ALA A 251 -10.26 0.09 -60.66
N VAL A 252 -11.35 0.80 -60.34
CA VAL A 252 -11.32 1.90 -59.40
C VAL A 252 -10.73 1.31 -58.11
N LYS A 253 -9.48 1.64 -57.81
CA LYS A 253 -8.97 1.52 -56.45
C LYS A 253 -9.88 2.41 -55.62
N THR A 254 -10.79 1.79 -54.89
CA THR A 254 -11.40 2.42 -53.73
C THR A 254 -10.23 2.73 -52.81
N ASP A 255 -9.76 3.98 -52.83
CA ASP A 255 -9.00 4.56 -51.74
C ASP A 255 -9.92 4.54 -50.52
N GLY A 256 -9.98 3.37 -49.89
CA GLY A 256 -10.73 3.14 -48.67
C GLY A 256 -10.14 4.06 -47.63
N ALA A 257 -10.84 5.17 -47.38
CA ALA A 257 -10.69 6.08 -46.25
C ALA A 257 -9.39 5.84 -45.47
N GLN A 258 -8.31 6.47 -45.91
CA GLN A 258 -7.18 6.74 -45.03
C GLN A 258 -7.71 7.74 -44.00
N PHE A 259 -8.44 7.20 -43.02
CA PHE A 259 -9.08 7.90 -41.92
C PHE A 259 -8.11 8.94 -41.38
N ASP A 260 -8.65 10.04 -40.88
CA ASP A 260 -7.88 11.07 -40.18
C ASP A 260 -7.39 10.61 -38.78
N ARG A 261 -6.94 9.35 -38.70
CA ARG A 261 -6.33 8.67 -37.55
C ARG A 261 -5.15 9.46 -37.02
N ARG A 262 -4.41 10.18 -37.87
CA ARG A 262 -3.25 10.97 -37.44
C ARG A 262 -3.67 12.12 -36.51
N HIS A 263 -4.76 12.82 -36.81
CA HIS A 263 -5.25 13.89 -35.94
C HIS A 263 -5.84 13.36 -34.63
N VAL A 264 -6.56 12.22 -34.66
CA VAL A 264 -7.07 11.58 -33.43
C VAL A 264 -5.92 11.03 -32.57
N MET A 265 -4.93 10.37 -33.19
CA MET A 265 -3.74 9.86 -32.49
C MET A 265 -2.90 10.98 -31.89
N ARG A 266 -2.75 12.13 -32.57
CA ARG A 266 -2.11 13.32 -31.99
C ARG A 266 -2.88 13.85 -30.79
N GLY A 267 -4.22 13.84 -30.85
CA GLY A 267 -5.06 14.21 -29.71
C GLY A 267 -4.85 13.28 -28.51
N ILE A 268 -4.89 11.96 -28.73
CA ILE A 268 -4.63 10.95 -27.70
C ILE A 268 -3.22 11.09 -27.14
N ALA A 269 -2.20 11.23 -27.98
CA ALA A 269 -0.82 11.43 -27.54
C ALA A 269 -0.67 12.72 -26.71
N GLY A 270 -1.27 13.83 -27.14
CA GLY A 270 -1.22 15.10 -26.43
C GLY A 270 -1.88 15.03 -25.05
N VAL A 271 -3.09 14.47 -24.96
CA VAL A 271 -3.76 14.29 -23.65
C VAL A 271 -3.02 13.27 -22.79
N GLY A 272 -2.44 12.22 -23.39
CA GLY A 272 -1.67 11.21 -22.69
C GLY A 272 -0.37 11.76 -22.09
N ILE A 273 0.37 12.57 -22.84
CA ILE A 273 1.56 13.27 -22.36
C ILE A 273 1.17 14.22 -21.21
N LEU A 274 0.10 15.00 -21.36
CA LEU A 274 -0.37 15.90 -20.32
C LEU A 274 -0.76 15.14 -19.04
N ALA A 275 -1.45 14.02 -19.17
CA ALA A 275 -1.83 13.16 -18.05
C ALA A 275 -0.60 12.65 -17.28
N VAL A 276 0.39 12.10 -18.01
CA VAL A 276 1.63 11.60 -17.42
C VAL A 276 2.43 12.73 -16.78
N ALA A 277 2.59 13.87 -17.47
CA ALA A 277 3.32 15.02 -16.95
C ALA A 277 2.65 15.60 -15.70
N ALA A 278 1.32 15.75 -15.69
CA ALA A 278 0.58 16.22 -14.52
C ALA A 278 0.68 15.25 -13.35
N GLY A 279 0.60 13.93 -13.61
CA GLY A 279 0.75 12.91 -12.57
C GLY A 279 2.15 12.87 -11.97
N ILE A 280 3.20 12.91 -12.80
CA ILE A 280 4.60 12.96 -12.33
C ILE A 280 4.85 14.27 -11.56
N ALA A 281 4.45 15.42 -12.12
CA ALA A 281 4.62 16.71 -11.47
C ALA A 281 3.86 16.77 -10.14
N GLY A 282 2.59 16.33 -10.10
CA GLY A 282 1.79 16.26 -8.88
C GLY A 282 2.41 15.37 -7.81
N ARG A 283 2.93 14.20 -8.20
CA ARG A 283 3.60 13.29 -7.28
C ARG A 283 4.92 13.85 -6.75
N VAL A 284 5.76 14.43 -7.61
CA VAL A 284 7.05 15.03 -7.22
C VAL A 284 6.83 16.27 -6.36
N LEU A 285 5.99 17.21 -6.80
CA LEU A 285 5.65 18.41 -6.03
C LEU A 285 4.97 18.05 -4.71
N GLY A 286 4.04 17.10 -4.72
CA GLY A 286 3.33 16.65 -3.52
C GLY A 286 4.22 15.91 -2.52
N ALA A 287 5.20 15.14 -3.00
CA ALA A 287 6.19 14.49 -2.14
C ALA A 287 7.16 15.51 -1.54
N SER A 288 7.69 16.43 -2.36
CA SER A 288 8.65 17.44 -1.90
C SER A 288 8.02 18.49 -1.00
N ALA A 289 6.85 19.03 -1.36
CA ALA A 289 6.20 20.10 -0.61
C ALA A 289 5.69 19.66 0.77
N ARG A 290 5.42 18.36 0.94
CA ARG A 290 4.95 17.79 2.20
C ARG A 290 6.04 17.06 2.96
N SER A 291 7.24 16.91 2.40
CA SER A 291 8.31 16.13 3.02
C SER A 291 8.75 16.78 4.32
N VAL A 292 8.71 16.01 5.40
CA VAL A 292 9.26 16.41 6.70
C VAL A 292 10.70 15.94 6.87
N ALA A 293 11.33 15.38 5.83
CA ALA A 293 12.68 14.83 5.93
C ALA A 293 13.74 15.89 6.33
N GLY A 294 13.65 17.10 5.75
CA GLY A 294 14.55 18.20 6.10
C GLY A 294 14.31 18.73 7.51
N GLU A 295 13.04 18.84 7.93
CA GLU A 295 12.64 19.22 9.28
C GLU A 295 13.16 18.21 10.32
N ARG A 296 12.90 16.91 10.09
CA ARG A 296 13.39 15.79 10.91
C ARG A 296 14.92 15.82 11.03
N ALA A 297 15.64 16.01 9.93
CA ALA A 297 17.10 16.05 9.94
C ALA A 297 17.66 17.21 10.76
N ALA A 298 16.89 18.29 10.93
CA ALA A 298 17.25 19.44 11.76
C ALA A 298 16.80 19.31 13.23
N VAL A 299 16.08 18.24 13.61
CA VAL A 299 15.67 18.02 15.00
C VAL A 299 16.87 17.69 15.86
N VAL A 300 17.03 18.47 16.92
CA VAL A 300 17.95 18.16 18.03
C VAL A 300 17.12 17.59 19.16
N LEU A 301 17.37 16.33 19.53
CA LEU A 301 16.69 15.68 20.64
C LEU A 301 17.16 16.27 21.98
N PRO A 302 16.26 16.44 22.97
CA PRO A 302 16.67 16.85 24.30
C PRO A 302 17.50 15.74 24.96
N PRO A 303 18.53 16.07 25.75
CA PRO A 303 19.23 15.06 26.55
C PRO A 303 18.24 14.46 27.56
N PRO A 304 18.25 13.13 27.78
CA PRO A 304 17.37 12.50 28.76
C PRO A 304 17.75 12.92 30.19
N ASN A 305 16.75 13.25 31.00
CA ASN A 305 16.91 13.45 32.44
C ASN A 305 17.32 12.15 33.15
N VAL A 306 16.83 11.02 32.62
CA VAL A 306 17.22 9.67 33.05
C VAL A 306 17.75 8.94 31.81
N PRO A 307 19.07 9.00 31.54
CA PRO A 307 19.68 8.30 30.41
C PRO A 307 19.60 6.79 30.60
N VAL A 308 19.48 6.04 29.50
CA VAL A 308 19.68 4.60 29.52
C VAL A 308 21.17 4.31 29.81
N PRO A 309 21.50 3.45 30.79
CA PRO A 309 22.86 2.97 30.94
C PRO A 309 23.35 2.32 29.65
N PRO A 310 24.64 2.43 29.28
CA PRO A 310 25.17 1.71 28.13
C PRO A 310 24.76 0.24 28.16
N VAL A 311 24.26 -0.26 27.02
CA VAL A 311 23.82 -1.66 26.91
C VAL A 311 24.97 -2.57 27.32
N ASP A 312 24.72 -3.45 28.30
CA ASP A 312 25.71 -4.42 28.76
C ASP A 312 26.22 -5.23 27.55
N PRO A 313 27.55 -5.29 27.30
CA PRO A 313 28.10 -6.12 26.24
C PRO A 313 27.70 -7.61 26.30
N ALA A 314 27.27 -8.10 27.47
CA ALA A 314 26.73 -9.44 27.69
C ALA A 314 25.23 -9.59 27.33
N ALA A 315 24.52 -8.49 27.04
CA ALA A 315 23.16 -8.52 26.52
C ALA A 315 23.10 -8.79 25.01
N ASP A 316 24.18 -8.45 24.28
CA ASP A 316 24.34 -8.77 22.86
C ASP A 316 25.43 -9.84 22.65
N LEU A 317 24.97 -11.08 22.53
CA LEU A 317 25.80 -12.28 22.33
C LEU A 317 26.56 -12.24 21.00
N ARG A 318 26.15 -11.43 20.02
CA ARG A 318 26.83 -11.25 18.73
C ARG A 318 27.07 -12.57 17.98
N ILE A 319 26.16 -13.52 18.12
CA ILE A 319 26.21 -14.83 17.44
C ILE A 319 25.76 -14.65 15.98
N PRO A 320 26.49 -15.18 14.98
CA PRO A 320 26.08 -15.11 13.58
C PRO A 320 24.65 -15.62 13.34
N GLY A 321 23.80 -14.77 12.74
CA GLY A 321 22.41 -15.07 12.42
C GLY A 321 21.41 -14.82 13.57
N LEU A 322 21.88 -14.50 14.77
CA LEU A 322 21.05 -14.02 15.88
C LEU A 322 20.69 -12.55 15.66
N ALA A 323 19.45 -12.15 15.95
CA ALA A 323 19.07 -10.74 15.91
C ALA A 323 19.93 -9.90 16.89
N PRO A 324 20.43 -8.72 16.49
CA PRO A 324 21.18 -7.84 17.38
C PRO A 324 20.31 -7.41 18.56
N TYR A 325 20.92 -7.06 19.69
CA TYR A 325 20.13 -6.68 20.87
C TYR A 325 19.28 -5.43 20.62
N LEU A 326 19.85 -4.41 19.96
CA LEU A 326 19.09 -3.28 19.41
C LEU A 326 18.87 -3.51 17.91
N THR A 327 17.61 -3.45 17.50
CA THR A 327 17.21 -3.46 16.10
C THR A 327 17.47 -2.07 15.51
N SER A 328 18.15 -2.01 14.36
CA SER A 328 18.40 -0.75 13.66
C SER A 328 17.07 -0.09 13.25
N ASN A 329 17.05 1.24 13.10
CA ASN A 329 15.84 1.96 12.68
C ASN A 329 15.31 1.47 11.32
N SER A 330 16.20 1.10 10.39
CA SER A 330 15.86 0.61 9.06
C SER A 330 15.33 -0.83 9.04
N ASP A 331 15.78 -1.67 9.98
CA ASP A 331 15.38 -3.06 10.08
C ASP A 331 14.22 -3.27 11.07
N PHE A 332 13.81 -2.22 11.78
CA PHE A 332 12.69 -2.28 12.71
C PHE A 332 11.38 -2.52 11.95
N TYR A 333 10.66 -3.58 12.31
CA TYR A 333 9.47 -4.01 11.58
C TYR A 333 8.44 -2.88 11.41
N ARG A 334 7.78 -2.84 10.25
CA ARG A 334 6.73 -1.85 9.96
C ARG A 334 5.42 -2.54 9.63
N ILE A 335 4.45 -2.36 10.53
CA ILE A 335 3.03 -2.62 10.28
C ILE A 335 2.24 -1.32 10.52
N ASP A 336 1.33 -1.00 9.62
CA ASP A 336 0.36 0.09 9.73
C ASP A 336 -0.78 -0.08 8.73
N THR A 337 -1.92 0.56 9.02
CA THR A 337 -3.06 0.70 8.12
C THR A 337 -2.85 1.78 7.06
N ALA A 338 -1.82 2.63 7.22
CA ALA A 338 -1.54 3.73 6.33
C ALA A 338 -1.14 3.24 4.93
N LEU A 339 -1.89 3.66 3.91
CA LEU A 339 -1.54 3.42 2.51
C LEU A 339 -0.43 4.36 2.01
N THR A 340 -0.29 5.52 2.66
CA THR A 340 0.77 6.51 2.43
C THR A 340 1.22 7.01 3.79
N VAL A 341 2.53 7.06 4.01
CA VAL A 341 3.11 7.46 5.29
C VAL A 341 2.78 8.94 5.57
N PRO A 342 2.10 9.26 6.69
CA PRO A 342 1.84 10.64 7.09
C PRO A 342 3.13 11.46 7.20
N GLN A 343 3.11 12.65 6.64
CA GLN A 343 4.19 13.63 6.75
C GLN A 343 3.75 14.72 7.73
N VAL A 344 3.92 14.45 9.02
CA VAL A 344 3.44 15.34 10.09
C VAL A 344 4.59 16.23 10.55
N SER A 345 4.44 17.54 10.38
CA SER A 345 5.43 18.54 10.79
C SER A 345 5.35 18.79 12.29
N LYS A 346 6.49 18.85 12.98
CA LYS A 346 6.56 19.13 14.42
C LYS A 346 6.07 20.53 14.78
N GLU A 347 6.18 21.49 13.87
CA GLU A 347 5.75 22.89 14.05
C GLU A 347 4.23 23.02 14.12
N THR A 348 3.51 22.13 13.45
CA THR A 348 2.04 22.14 13.40
C THR A 348 1.41 21.01 14.22
N TRP A 349 2.22 20.04 14.63
CA TRP A 349 1.79 18.93 15.45
C TRP A 349 1.35 19.39 16.85
N SER A 350 0.30 18.75 17.35
CA SER A 350 -0.14 18.90 18.73
C SER A 350 -0.92 17.67 19.18
N LEU A 351 -0.77 17.33 20.46
CA LEU A 351 -1.48 16.29 21.17
C LEU A 351 -2.62 16.90 21.98
N ARG A 352 -3.84 16.39 21.84
CA ARG A 352 -4.97 16.73 22.72
C ARG A 352 -5.26 15.57 23.68
N ILE A 353 -5.29 15.85 24.98
CA ILE A 353 -5.73 14.91 26.03
C ILE A 353 -7.08 15.42 26.54
N HIS A 354 -8.14 14.62 26.41
CA HIS A 354 -9.52 15.05 26.71
C HIS A 354 -10.43 13.87 27.07
N GLY A 355 -11.74 14.12 27.16
CA GLY A 355 -12.75 13.10 27.45
C GLY A 355 -13.18 13.13 28.92
N MET A 356 -13.10 11.98 29.59
CA MET A 356 -13.38 11.82 31.02
C MET A 356 -12.21 12.33 31.86
N VAL A 357 -11.97 13.63 31.80
CA VAL A 357 -10.88 14.33 32.51
C VAL A 357 -11.41 15.60 33.20
N ASP A 358 -10.74 16.04 34.25
CA ASP A 358 -11.04 17.31 34.94
C ASP A 358 -10.70 18.52 34.06
N ARG A 359 -9.63 18.42 33.26
CA ARG A 359 -9.17 19.49 32.37
C ARG A 359 -8.61 18.92 31.07
N GLU A 360 -9.12 19.42 29.95
CA GLU A 360 -8.52 19.15 28.65
C GLU A 360 -7.15 19.83 28.51
N ILE A 361 -6.18 19.09 27.99
CA ILE A 361 -4.81 19.57 27.76
C ILE A 361 -4.50 19.52 26.27
N ARG A 362 -3.79 20.52 25.79
CA ARG A 362 -3.19 20.52 24.45
C ARG A 362 -1.70 20.82 24.56
N LEU A 363 -0.88 19.96 23.98
CA LEU A 363 0.58 20.05 24.00
C LEU A 363 1.08 20.15 22.57
N ASP A 364 1.86 21.17 22.25
CA ASP A 364 2.64 21.19 21.02
C ASP A 364 4.02 20.53 21.21
N TYR A 365 4.81 20.42 20.13
CA TYR A 365 6.14 19.81 20.21
C TYR A 365 7.12 20.63 21.07
N ALA A 366 6.96 21.95 21.11
CA ALA A 366 7.81 22.83 21.91
C ALA A 366 7.49 22.71 23.40
N ASP A 367 6.22 22.49 23.77
CA ASP A 367 5.78 22.19 25.15
C ASP A 367 6.46 20.92 25.66
N LEU A 368 6.49 19.88 24.83
CA LEU A 368 7.19 18.63 25.14
C LEU A 368 8.68 18.88 25.40
N ALA A 369 9.37 19.62 24.53
CA ALA A 369 10.80 19.89 24.67
C ALA A 369 11.20 20.61 25.98
N ARG A 370 10.24 21.20 26.70
CA ARG A 370 10.46 21.83 28.00
C ARG A 370 10.18 20.91 29.20
N ARG A 371 9.73 19.69 28.96
CA ARG A 371 9.45 18.68 29.98
C ARG A 371 10.65 17.75 30.19
N PRO A 372 10.77 17.12 31.36
CA PRO A 372 11.83 16.14 31.57
C PRO A 372 11.60 14.93 30.65
N SER A 373 12.59 14.62 29.81
CA SER A 373 12.55 13.45 28.95
C SER A 373 13.21 12.26 29.62
N VAL A 374 12.73 11.07 29.30
CA VAL A 374 13.31 9.79 29.74
C VAL A 374 13.69 8.97 28.54
N GLU A 375 14.75 8.19 28.69
CA GLU A 375 15.14 7.19 27.71
C GLU A 375 14.90 5.79 28.28
N ARG A 376 14.34 4.87 27.48
CA ARG A 376 14.05 3.49 27.89
C ARG A 376 14.33 2.48 26.78
N LEU A 377 14.84 1.33 27.17
CA LEU A 377 14.94 0.16 26.29
C LEU A 377 13.62 -0.60 26.35
N VAL A 378 12.93 -0.67 25.22
CA VAL A 378 11.61 -1.32 25.11
C VAL A 378 11.51 -2.09 23.81
N THR A 379 11.05 -3.34 23.90
CA THR A 379 10.66 -4.14 22.74
C THR A 379 9.23 -3.79 22.31
N LEU A 380 8.99 -3.67 21.00
CA LEU A 380 7.64 -3.64 20.47
C LEU A 380 7.35 -4.97 19.78
N THR A 381 6.16 -5.51 20.02
CA THR A 381 5.70 -6.77 19.43
C THR A 381 4.38 -6.53 18.71
N CYS A 382 4.25 -7.05 17.49
CA CYS A 382 2.98 -7.06 16.78
C CYS A 382 2.12 -8.26 17.22
N VAL A 383 0.80 -8.05 17.33
CA VAL A 383 -0.13 -9.17 17.57
C VAL A 383 -0.18 -10.14 16.39
N SER A 384 0.05 -9.64 15.17
CA SER A 384 0.14 -10.45 13.95
C SER A 384 1.45 -11.23 13.83
N ASN A 385 2.33 -11.19 14.83
CA ASN A 385 3.55 -11.98 14.81
C ASN A 385 3.22 -13.48 14.92
N PRO A 386 3.49 -14.30 13.89
CA PRO A 386 3.26 -15.74 13.99
C PRO A 386 4.27 -16.39 14.94
N ILE A 387 4.07 -17.67 15.24
CA ILE A 387 5.02 -18.45 16.04
C ILE A 387 6.40 -18.41 15.37
N GLY A 388 7.38 -17.84 16.07
CA GLY A 388 8.74 -17.68 15.55
C GLY A 388 8.90 -16.62 14.46
N GLY A 389 7.93 -15.71 14.29
CA GLY A 389 7.98 -14.61 13.32
C GLY A 389 8.90 -13.45 13.68
N ASP A 390 9.04 -12.51 12.75
CA ASP A 390 9.95 -11.37 12.81
C ASP A 390 9.27 -10.01 13.08
N LEU A 391 7.97 -10.00 13.40
CA LEU A 391 7.20 -8.79 13.71
C LEU A 391 7.39 -8.37 15.18
N ILE A 392 8.65 -8.25 15.58
CA ILE A 392 9.11 -7.87 16.91
C ILE A 392 10.48 -7.18 16.78
N GLY A 393 10.69 -6.10 17.52
CA GLY A 393 11.93 -5.33 17.47
C GLY A 393 12.22 -4.63 18.80
N ASN A 394 13.51 -4.50 19.14
CA ASN A 394 13.96 -3.88 20.38
C ASN A 394 14.74 -2.60 20.10
N ALA A 395 14.42 -1.51 20.80
CA ALA A 395 15.04 -0.21 20.56
C ALA A 395 15.17 0.62 21.85
N SER A 396 16.04 1.62 21.80
CA SER A 396 16.02 2.72 22.77
C SER A 396 14.98 3.76 22.35
N TRP A 397 14.14 4.20 23.27
CA TRP A 397 13.08 5.17 23.03
C TRP A 397 13.28 6.37 23.94
N LEU A 398 13.37 7.55 23.34
CA LEU A 398 13.41 8.82 24.06
C LEU A 398 12.02 9.48 24.01
N GLY A 399 11.48 9.84 25.16
CA GLY A 399 10.13 10.40 25.24
C GLY A 399 9.76 10.99 26.58
N TYR A 400 8.45 11.18 26.76
CA TYR A 400 7.83 11.75 27.96
C TYR A 400 6.87 10.75 28.54
N ARG A 401 6.84 10.60 29.87
CA ARG A 401 6.01 9.58 30.50
C ARG A 401 4.52 9.91 30.37
N LEU A 402 3.74 8.94 29.91
CA LEU A 402 2.30 9.12 29.71
C LEU A 402 1.54 9.26 31.02
N ASP A 403 1.99 8.61 32.10
CA ASP A 403 1.37 8.72 33.41
C ASP A 403 1.39 10.16 33.94
N GLU A 404 2.51 10.87 33.80
CA GLU A 404 2.64 12.29 34.15
C GLU A 404 1.72 13.18 33.31
N LEU A 405 1.70 12.96 31.99
CA LEU A 405 0.85 13.74 31.07
C LEU A 405 -0.65 13.50 31.31
N ILE A 406 -1.04 12.25 31.58
CA ILE A 406 -2.42 11.87 31.87
C ILE A 406 -2.84 12.39 33.24
N ALA A 407 -1.97 12.29 34.26
CA ALA A 407 -2.25 12.80 35.60
C ALA A 407 -2.50 14.31 35.60
N GLU A 408 -1.79 15.08 34.75
CA GLU A 408 -2.01 16.52 34.59
C GLU A 408 -3.44 16.87 34.13
N ALA A 409 -4.08 15.98 33.35
CA ALA A 409 -5.45 16.16 32.88
C ALA A 409 -6.50 15.81 33.96
N GLY A 410 -6.12 15.02 34.97
CA GLY A 410 -7.01 14.55 36.03
C GLY A 410 -8.04 13.54 35.51
N PRO A 411 -7.66 12.28 35.23
CA PRO A 411 -8.60 11.29 34.71
C PRO A 411 -9.71 10.98 35.72
N HIS A 412 -10.96 10.90 35.25
CA HIS A 412 -12.10 10.53 36.07
C HIS A 412 -11.90 9.09 36.62
N PRO A 413 -12.27 8.80 37.89
CA PRO A 413 -12.02 7.49 38.52
C PRO A 413 -12.68 6.32 37.80
N ASP A 414 -13.82 6.55 37.12
CA ASP A 414 -14.52 5.53 36.34
C ASP A 414 -13.93 5.27 34.94
N ALA A 415 -12.91 6.02 34.50
CA ALA A 415 -12.28 5.78 33.21
C ALA A 415 -11.40 4.53 33.25
N ASP A 416 -11.51 3.66 32.23
CA ASP A 416 -10.72 2.42 32.15
C ASP A 416 -9.99 2.25 30.81
N MET A 417 -10.17 3.19 29.87
CA MET A 417 -9.59 3.16 28.53
C MET A 417 -8.97 4.51 28.15
N VAL A 418 -7.87 4.47 27.39
CA VAL A 418 -7.38 5.60 26.60
C VAL A 418 -7.51 5.26 25.12
N LEU A 419 -8.39 5.97 24.42
CA LEU A 419 -8.51 5.88 22.96
C LEU A 419 -7.54 6.87 22.33
N SER A 420 -6.45 6.34 21.79
CA SER A 420 -5.49 7.13 21.04
C SER A 420 -5.91 7.26 19.57
N ARG A 421 -5.66 8.42 18.95
CA ARG A 421 -5.87 8.66 17.52
C ARG A 421 -4.59 9.12 16.83
N SER A 422 -4.36 8.58 15.64
CA SER A 422 -3.32 9.02 14.72
C SER A 422 -3.80 10.13 13.79
N ALA A 423 -2.87 10.93 13.26
CA ALA A 423 -3.14 11.94 12.24
C ALA A 423 -3.84 11.41 10.98
N ASP A 424 -3.70 10.11 10.68
CA ASP A 424 -4.37 9.47 9.53
C ASP A 424 -5.77 8.91 9.84
N GLY A 425 -6.21 9.00 11.11
CA GLY A 425 -7.49 8.52 11.59
C GLY A 425 -7.46 7.14 12.27
N PHE A 426 -6.33 6.43 12.26
CA PHE A 426 -6.17 5.17 12.99
C PHE A 426 -6.44 5.37 14.50
N THR A 427 -7.05 4.38 15.15
CA THR A 427 -7.35 4.40 16.58
C THR A 427 -6.93 3.12 17.28
N ALA A 428 -6.34 3.26 18.47
CA ALA A 428 -5.96 2.16 19.35
C ALA A 428 -6.46 2.45 20.78
N GLY A 429 -7.06 1.44 21.42
CA GLY A 429 -7.60 1.53 22.77
C GLY A 429 -6.70 0.79 23.75
N SER A 430 -6.07 1.51 24.68
CA SER A 430 -5.23 0.93 25.73
C SER A 430 -5.95 0.93 27.07
N PRO A 431 -5.75 -0.08 27.93
CA PRO A 431 -6.16 0.02 29.33
C PRO A 431 -5.50 1.22 30.01
N LEU A 432 -6.29 2.10 30.63
CA LEU A 432 -5.75 3.28 31.33
C LEU A 432 -4.74 2.87 32.42
N ALA A 433 -5.04 1.78 33.15
CA ALA A 433 -4.15 1.22 34.16
C ALA A 433 -2.76 0.87 33.59
N ALA A 434 -2.67 0.31 32.38
CA ALA A 434 -1.38 -0.04 31.78
C ALA A 434 -0.56 1.18 31.33
N LEU A 435 -1.18 2.36 31.22
CA LEU A 435 -0.47 3.62 30.94
C LEU A 435 -0.05 4.35 32.22
N THR A 436 -0.53 3.90 33.39
CA THR A 436 -0.44 4.62 34.66
C THR A 436 0.03 3.76 35.84
N ASP A 437 0.32 2.47 35.63
CA ASP A 437 0.79 1.54 36.68
C ASP A 437 2.30 1.65 36.97
N GLY A 438 2.96 2.66 36.40
CA GLY A 438 4.38 2.91 36.59
C GLY A 438 5.29 2.14 35.64
N ARG A 439 4.76 1.29 34.73
CA ARG A 439 5.53 0.89 33.55
C ARG A 439 5.80 2.15 32.74
N ASP A 440 7.05 2.39 32.35
CA ASP A 440 7.44 3.62 31.65
C ASP A 440 6.83 3.68 30.23
N ALA A 441 5.52 3.90 30.14
CA ALA A 441 4.78 4.12 28.91
C ALA A 441 5.07 5.54 28.42
N LEU A 442 5.49 5.67 27.16
CA LEU A 442 6.06 6.91 26.64
C LEU A 442 5.23 7.47 25.49
N LEU A 443 5.13 8.80 25.48
CA LEU A 443 5.04 9.59 24.26
C LEU A 443 6.46 9.79 23.73
N ALA A 444 6.89 8.91 22.84
CA ALA A 444 8.24 8.90 22.28
C ALA A 444 8.38 9.92 21.13
N VAL A 445 9.54 10.58 21.08
CA VAL A 445 9.97 11.53 20.03
C VAL A 445 11.31 11.15 19.39
N GLY A 446 12.07 10.25 20.03
CA GLY A 446 13.32 9.71 19.52
C GLY A 446 13.38 8.18 19.59
N MET A 447 14.18 7.59 18.71
CA MET A 447 14.40 6.15 18.59
C MET A 447 15.87 5.88 18.25
N ASN A 448 16.54 5.06 19.07
CA ASN A 448 17.95 4.71 18.95
C ASN A 448 18.88 5.94 18.83
N GLY A 449 18.62 6.97 19.63
CA GLY A 449 19.40 8.21 19.64
C GLY A 449 19.13 9.18 18.48
N GLU A 450 18.23 8.83 17.55
CA GLU A 450 17.83 9.68 16.44
C GLU A 450 16.38 10.18 16.59
N PRO A 451 16.02 11.33 16.00
CA PRO A 451 14.62 11.68 15.83
C PRO A 451 13.86 10.54 15.14
N LEU A 452 12.62 10.28 15.60
CA LEU A 452 11.80 9.19 15.05
C LEU A 452 11.86 9.16 13.52
N PRO A 453 12.10 7.99 12.90
CA PRO A 453 11.87 7.83 11.47
C PRO A 453 10.43 8.16 11.11
N VAL A 454 10.20 8.67 9.89
CA VAL A 454 8.87 9.16 9.49
C VAL A 454 7.86 8.01 9.47
N GLU A 455 8.27 6.85 8.96
CA GLU A 455 7.54 5.58 8.95
C GLU A 455 7.26 5.00 10.34
N HIS A 456 8.02 5.43 11.35
CA HIS A 456 7.89 4.97 12.75
C HIS A 456 7.19 5.99 13.65
N GLY A 457 6.60 7.03 13.08
CA GLY A 457 5.67 7.91 13.79
C GLY A 457 6.17 9.31 14.08
N TYR A 458 7.19 9.82 13.38
CA TYR A 458 7.60 11.23 13.50
C TYR A 458 6.41 12.19 13.39
N PRO A 459 6.26 13.19 14.28
CA PRO A 459 7.22 13.61 15.30
C PRO A 459 7.02 12.92 16.66
N ALA A 460 5.89 12.22 16.87
CA ALA A 460 5.56 11.59 18.14
C ALA A 460 4.74 10.31 17.97
N ARG A 461 5.05 9.28 18.77
CA ARG A 461 4.31 8.02 18.86
C ARG A 461 4.10 7.57 20.29
N LEU A 462 3.17 6.65 20.50
CA LEU A 462 3.07 5.90 21.75
C LEU A 462 3.98 4.67 21.74
N VAL A 463 4.57 4.39 22.90
CA VAL A 463 5.37 3.19 23.21
C VAL A 463 4.93 2.71 24.59
N VAL A 464 4.29 1.54 24.68
CA VAL A 464 3.77 1.01 25.95
C VAL A 464 4.32 -0.39 26.17
N PRO A 465 5.19 -0.60 27.16
CA PRO A 465 5.71 -1.92 27.46
C PRO A 465 4.61 -2.92 27.83
N GLY A 466 4.76 -4.17 27.36
CA GLY A 466 3.88 -5.28 27.73
C GLY A 466 2.53 -5.34 27.00
N LEU A 467 2.23 -4.41 26.09
CA LEU A 467 1.03 -4.45 25.25
C LEU A 467 1.38 -4.57 23.76
N TYR A 468 0.62 -5.38 23.03
CA TYR A 468 0.78 -5.49 21.58
C TYR A 468 0.51 -4.16 20.88
N GLY A 469 1.24 -3.89 19.80
CA GLY A 469 1.21 -2.56 19.17
C GLY A 469 -0.15 -2.09 18.65
N TYR A 470 -1.10 -2.99 18.37
CA TYR A 470 -2.42 -2.64 17.85
C TYR A 470 -3.34 -1.96 18.88
N VAL A 471 -3.10 -2.16 20.18
CA VAL A 471 -3.82 -1.49 21.27
C VAL A 471 -3.06 -0.28 21.82
N SER A 472 -1.74 -0.23 21.63
CA SER A 472 -0.88 0.65 22.44
C SER A 472 0.15 1.50 21.70
N ALA A 473 0.52 1.16 20.47
CA ALA A 473 1.70 1.75 19.81
C ALA A 473 1.35 2.70 18.66
N THR A 474 0.39 3.61 18.90
CA THR A 474 -0.12 4.57 17.92
C THR A 474 0.97 5.49 17.39
N LYS A 475 1.26 5.41 16.09
CA LYS A 475 2.16 6.28 15.35
C LYS A 475 1.46 7.60 14.98
N TRP A 476 2.22 8.68 14.83
CA TRP A 476 1.70 10.01 14.44
C TRP A 476 0.53 10.45 15.35
N VAL A 477 0.65 10.20 16.66
CA VAL A 477 -0.46 10.37 17.62
C VAL A 477 -0.82 11.85 17.77
N THR A 478 -2.10 12.17 17.75
CA THR A 478 -2.63 13.55 17.85
C THR A 478 -3.68 13.70 18.95
N GLU A 479 -4.23 12.60 19.46
CA GLU A 479 -5.31 12.62 20.45
C GLU A 479 -5.19 11.45 21.42
N LEU A 480 -5.45 11.71 22.70
CA LEU A 480 -5.70 10.74 23.75
C LEU A 480 -7.06 11.08 24.40
N GLU A 481 -8.08 10.32 24.07
CA GLU A 481 -9.38 10.42 24.73
C GLU A 481 -9.43 9.46 25.92
N ILE A 482 -9.48 10.00 27.13
CA ILE A 482 -9.72 9.23 28.35
C ILE A 482 -11.21 8.86 28.38
N THR A 483 -11.52 7.58 28.38
CA THR A 483 -12.87 7.07 28.18
C THR A 483 -13.04 5.69 28.81
N ARG A 484 -14.04 4.94 28.36
CA ARG A 484 -14.30 3.58 28.82
C ARG A 484 -14.45 2.57 27.69
N PHE A 485 -14.07 1.31 27.93
CA PHE A 485 -14.24 0.22 26.97
C PHE A 485 -15.71 -0.07 26.62
N ASP A 486 -16.65 0.25 27.51
CA ASP A 486 -18.08 0.12 27.25
C ASP A 486 -18.68 1.27 26.40
N ARG A 487 -17.89 2.33 26.15
CA ARG A 487 -18.33 3.52 25.37
C ARG A 487 -17.66 3.64 24.02
N ALA A 488 -16.47 3.06 23.84
CA ALA A 488 -15.67 3.23 22.64
C ALA A 488 -14.98 1.93 22.23
N GLN A 489 -14.79 1.75 20.92
CA GLN A 489 -14.04 0.64 20.35
C GLN A 489 -13.00 1.13 19.35
N ALA A 490 -11.79 0.60 19.43
CA ALA A 490 -10.69 0.92 18.55
C ALA A 490 -10.81 0.25 17.17
N TYR A 491 -9.92 0.62 16.23
CA TYR A 491 -9.97 0.14 14.84
C TYR A 491 -9.97 -1.39 14.73
N TRP A 492 -9.09 -2.07 15.46
CA TRP A 492 -8.94 -3.53 15.40
C TRP A 492 -9.93 -4.27 16.30
N THR A 493 -10.33 -3.69 17.43
CA THR A 493 -11.33 -4.29 18.32
C THR A 493 -12.68 -4.44 17.62
N ARG A 494 -13.06 -3.46 16.78
CA ARG A 494 -14.24 -3.55 15.90
C ARG A 494 -14.18 -4.70 14.89
N ARG A 495 -13.00 -5.26 14.66
CA ARG A 495 -12.70 -6.33 13.69
C ARG A 495 -12.34 -7.65 14.37
N GLY A 496 -12.82 -7.86 15.61
CA GLY A 496 -12.72 -9.15 16.32
C GLY A 496 -11.42 -9.38 17.09
N TRP A 497 -10.49 -8.42 17.11
CA TRP A 497 -9.29 -8.52 17.95
C TRP A 497 -9.63 -8.22 19.41
N SER A 498 -8.91 -8.86 20.34
CA SER A 498 -9.13 -8.64 21.77
C SER A 498 -8.92 -7.18 22.18
N GLU A 499 -9.58 -6.71 23.23
CA GLU A 499 -9.52 -5.30 23.64
C GLU A 499 -8.27 -4.94 24.47
N ARG A 500 -7.75 -5.86 25.29
CA ARG A 500 -6.67 -5.56 26.25
C ARG A 500 -5.27 -5.78 25.68
N GLY A 501 -5.11 -6.78 24.79
CA GLY A 501 -3.87 -7.07 24.06
C GLY A 501 -2.57 -7.19 24.87
N PRO A 502 -2.52 -7.87 26.04
CA PRO A 502 -1.26 -8.10 26.75
C PRO A 502 -0.32 -9.03 25.94
N ILE A 503 0.97 -8.75 25.96
CA ILE A 503 1.96 -9.58 25.26
C ILE A 503 2.12 -10.94 25.95
N LYS A 504 1.92 -12.00 25.17
CA LYS A 504 2.15 -13.39 25.59
C LYS A 504 3.65 -13.68 25.72
N THR A 505 3.99 -14.58 26.64
CA THR A 505 5.36 -15.11 26.78
C THR A 505 5.72 -15.88 25.52
N GLY A 506 6.83 -15.51 24.88
CA GLY A 506 7.21 -16.06 23.58
C GLY A 506 8.72 -16.23 23.43
N THR A 507 9.09 -17.08 22.48
CA THR A 507 10.47 -17.26 22.05
C THR A 507 10.55 -17.53 20.56
N ARG A 508 11.72 -17.29 19.97
CA ARG A 508 12.04 -17.51 18.56
C ARG A 508 13.42 -18.09 18.43
N ILE A 509 13.60 -19.00 17.47
CA ILE A 509 14.89 -19.54 17.06
C ILE A 509 15.37 -18.76 15.83
N ASP A 510 16.49 -18.07 15.94
CA ASP A 510 17.02 -17.17 14.89
C ASP A 510 18.09 -17.85 14.04
N THR A 511 18.89 -18.72 14.65
CA THR A 511 20.01 -19.40 14.02
C THR A 511 20.12 -20.84 14.51
N PRO A 512 20.52 -21.80 13.65
CA PRO A 512 20.85 -21.63 12.23
C PRO A 512 19.62 -21.46 11.33
N ARG A 513 19.81 -20.77 10.19
CA ARG A 513 18.77 -20.54 9.16
C ARG A 513 18.81 -21.52 7.99
N GLY A 514 19.81 -22.40 7.93
CA GLY A 514 20.03 -23.30 6.81
C GLY A 514 20.80 -24.56 7.20
N ALA A 515 21.35 -25.25 6.20
CA ALA A 515 22.16 -26.44 6.43
C ALA A 515 23.46 -26.08 7.17
N VAL A 516 23.87 -26.93 8.10
CA VAL A 516 25.09 -26.78 8.90
C VAL A 516 25.94 -28.04 8.79
N ARG A 517 27.22 -27.94 9.14
CA ARG A 517 28.09 -29.13 9.23
C ARG A 517 27.86 -29.85 10.55
N ALA A 518 28.03 -31.17 10.56
CA ALA A 518 28.08 -31.94 11.80
C ALA A 518 29.19 -31.43 12.75
N GLY A 519 28.97 -31.56 14.05
CA GLY A 519 29.85 -31.07 15.11
C GLY A 519 29.19 -29.96 15.94
N LYS A 520 29.99 -29.06 16.50
CA LYS A 520 29.49 -27.99 17.39
C LYS A 520 28.72 -26.94 16.60
N VAL A 521 27.42 -26.84 16.86
CA VAL A 521 26.50 -25.88 16.26
C VAL A 521 25.82 -25.11 17.38
N THR A 522 25.87 -23.77 17.33
CA THR A 522 25.12 -22.94 18.28
C THR A 522 23.72 -22.67 17.74
N ILE A 523 22.71 -23.05 18.51
CA ILE A 523 21.33 -22.66 18.32
C ILE A 523 21.10 -21.41 19.17
N ALA A 524 20.59 -20.33 18.59
CA ALA A 524 20.34 -19.11 19.35
C ALA A 524 19.09 -18.38 18.88
N GLY A 525 18.57 -17.53 19.75
CA GLY A 525 17.35 -16.78 19.49
C GLY A 525 17.07 -15.73 20.54
N VAL A 526 15.83 -15.24 20.53
CA VAL A 526 15.33 -14.26 21.50
C VAL A 526 14.08 -14.79 22.19
N ALA A 527 13.87 -14.37 23.44
CA ALA A 527 12.66 -14.64 24.21
C ALA A 527 12.13 -13.33 24.80
N TRP A 528 10.83 -13.22 25.05
CA TRP A 528 10.23 -12.01 25.57
C TRP A 528 9.01 -12.31 26.44
N ALA A 529 8.88 -11.53 27.51
CA ALA A 529 7.71 -11.47 28.36
C ALA A 529 7.76 -10.11 29.07
N GLN A 530 7.57 -9.04 28.33
CA GLN A 530 7.76 -7.67 28.82
C GLN A 530 6.95 -7.43 30.09
N HIS A 531 7.51 -6.63 31.01
CA HIS A 531 7.03 -6.41 32.38
C HIS A 531 7.11 -7.62 33.32
N ARG A 532 7.29 -8.85 32.80
CA ARG A 532 7.45 -10.09 33.58
C ARG A 532 8.89 -10.62 33.58
N GLY A 533 9.67 -10.35 32.54
CA GLY A 533 11.04 -10.87 32.36
C GLY A 533 11.09 -12.33 31.92
N ILE A 534 12.27 -12.80 31.52
CA ILE A 534 12.52 -14.20 31.12
C ILE A 534 13.49 -14.87 32.08
N ASP A 535 13.02 -15.92 32.77
CA ASP A 535 13.81 -16.69 33.74
C ASP A 535 14.53 -17.88 33.11
N ALA A 536 13.91 -18.53 32.13
CA ALA A 536 14.49 -19.69 31.46
C ALA A 536 14.10 -19.78 29.99
N VAL A 537 14.99 -20.35 29.18
CA VAL A 537 14.69 -20.87 27.85
C VAL A 537 15.22 -22.30 27.79
N GLU A 538 14.42 -23.21 27.24
CA GLU A 538 14.81 -24.59 27.01
C GLU A 538 14.71 -24.93 25.53
N VAL A 539 15.63 -25.76 25.05
CA VAL A 539 15.71 -26.26 23.67
C VAL A 539 15.49 -27.76 23.67
N GLN A 540 14.72 -28.25 22.71
CA GLN A 540 14.52 -29.68 22.46
C GLN A 540 15.02 -30.03 21.06
N ILE A 541 15.87 -31.06 20.97
CA ILE A 541 16.29 -31.67 19.72
C ILE A 541 15.46 -32.95 19.49
N ASP A 542 14.79 -33.02 18.36
CA ASP A 542 13.86 -34.08 17.95
C ASP A 542 12.82 -34.38 19.04
N ASN A 543 12.84 -35.59 19.58
CA ASN A 543 11.99 -36.04 20.68
C ASN A 543 12.80 -36.27 21.96
N GLY A 544 13.99 -35.67 22.05
CA GLY A 544 14.84 -35.73 23.23
C GLY A 544 14.32 -34.92 24.42
N PRO A 545 15.03 -34.93 25.55
CA PRO A 545 14.69 -34.09 26.69
C PRO A 545 14.85 -32.60 26.37
N TRP A 546 14.10 -31.76 27.09
CA TRP A 546 14.34 -30.32 27.12
C TRP A 546 15.67 -30.02 27.82
N GLN A 547 16.47 -29.16 27.22
CA GLN A 547 17.81 -28.79 27.69
C GLN A 547 17.85 -27.29 27.97
N PRO A 548 18.42 -26.84 29.10
CA PRO A 548 18.50 -25.43 29.42
C PRO A 548 19.43 -24.69 28.47
N ALA A 549 18.96 -23.55 27.95
CA ALA A 549 19.78 -22.61 27.20
C ALA A 549 20.44 -21.58 28.13
N ARG A 550 21.57 -21.03 27.69
CA ARG A 550 22.25 -19.90 28.33
C ARG A 550 21.58 -18.60 27.94
N LEU A 551 21.09 -17.85 28.92
CA LEU A 551 20.51 -16.53 28.72
C LEU A 551 21.57 -15.42 28.75
N ALA A 552 21.39 -14.38 27.94
CA ALA A 552 22.17 -13.15 27.96
C ALA A 552 21.87 -12.30 29.21
N ALA A 553 22.60 -11.20 29.42
CA ALA A 553 22.21 -10.20 30.40
C ALA A 553 20.86 -9.56 30.02
N GLU A 554 20.12 -9.05 31.01
CA GLU A 554 18.83 -8.38 30.83
C GLU A 554 18.95 -6.91 31.28
N PRO A 555 19.29 -5.97 30.38
CA PRO A 555 19.40 -4.56 30.73
C PRO A 555 18.06 -3.92 31.13
N SER A 556 16.94 -4.49 30.71
CA SER A 556 15.59 -4.03 31.02
C SER A 556 14.60 -5.19 30.90
N VAL A 557 13.70 -5.32 31.88
CA VAL A 557 12.61 -6.31 31.90
C VAL A 557 11.62 -6.13 30.75
N ASP A 558 11.60 -4.95 30.11
CA ASP A 558 10.71 -4.61 29.01
C ASP A 558 11.33 -4.85 27.63
N THR A 559 12.45 -5.56 27.58
CA THR A 559 13.15 -5.93 26.35
C THR A 559 13.09 -7.44 26.10
N TRP A 560 13.35 -7.86 24.86
CA TRP A 560 13.68 -9.26 24.62
C TRP A 560 15.00 -9.63 25.31
N ARG A 561 15.17 -10.93 25.55
CA ARG A 561 16.39 -11.50 26.09
C ARG A 561 16.95 -12.50 25.10
N GLN A 562 18.20 -12.31 24.69
CA GLN A 562 18.89 -13.26 23.82
C GLN A 562 19.23 -14.54 24.60
N TRP A 563 19.25 -15.68 23.91
CA TRP A 563 19.60 -16.97 24.47
C TRP A 563 20.40 -17.81 23.46
N SER A 564 21.18 -18.75 23.96
CA SER A 564 21.98 -19.68 23.13
C SER A 564 22.12 -21.06 23.76
N TYR A 565 22.20 -22.08 22.92
CA TYR A 565 22.42 -23.47 23.28
C TYR A 565 23.46 -24.08 22.34
N ASP A 566 24.53 -24.61 22.90
CA ASP A 566 25.61 -25.23 22.14
C ASP A 566 25.29 -26.72 21.94
N TRP A 567 25.08 -27.12 20.69
CA TRP A 567 24.62 -28.45 20.29
C TRP A 567 25.72 -29.23 19.58
N ASP A 568 26.02 -30.43 20.06
CA ASP A 568 26.83 -31.41 19.33
C ASP A 568 25.96 -32.11 18.27
N ALA A 569 25.87 -31.48 17.09
CA ALA A 569 24.99 -31.88 16.00
C ALA A 569 25.52 -33.12 15.26
N THR A 570 24.71 -34.17 15.23
CA THR A 570 24.95 -35.37 14.41
C THR A 570 24.47 -35.14 12.98
N ALA A 571 25.06 -35.84 12.01
CA ALA A 571 24.56 -35.80 10.63
C ALA A 571 23.11 -36.32 10.55
N GLY A 572 22.27 -35.63 9.77
CA GLY A 572 20.85 -35.96 9.67
C GLY A 572 19.96 -34.74 9.51
N THR A 573 18.64 -34.99 9.51
CA THR A 573 17.64 -33.92 9.59
C THR A 573 17.07 -33.92 11.00
N HIS A 574 17.17 -32.80 11.69
CA HIS A 574 16.75 -32.64 13.07
C HIS A 574 15.65 -31.58 13.19
N THR A 575 14.70 -31.82 14.08
CA THR A 575 13.69 -30.81 14.46
C THR A 575 14.13 -30.16 15.76
N VAL A 576 14.27 -28.84 15.77
CA VAL A 576 14.61 -28.07 16.97
C VAL A 576 13.41 -27.27 17.41
N ARG A 577 13.04 -27.40 18.69
CA ARG A 577 12.01 -26.59 19.34
C ARG A 577 12.61 -25.78 20.48
N ALA A 578 11.95 -24.67 20.83
CA ALA A 578 12.31 -23.88 22.01
C ALA A 578 11.06 -23.47 22.79
N ARG A 579 11.20 -23.27 24.10
CA ARG A 579 10.15 -22.70 24.97
C ARG A 579 10.77 -21.77 26.01
N ALA A 580 10.05 -20.73 26.38
CA ALA A 580 10.45 -19.81 27.44
C ALA A 580 9.62 -19.99 28.72
N THR A 581 10.20 -19.66 29.86
CA THR A 581 9.52 -19.48 31.15
C THR A 581 9.72 -18.03 31.59
N ASP A 582 8.63 -17.32 31.87
CA ASP A 582 8.70 -15.93 32.33
C ASP A 582 8.96 -15.81 33.84
N GLY A 583 9.22 -14.59 34.31
CA GLY A 583 9.49 -14.30 35.73
C GLY A 583 8.34 -14.56 36.70
N THR A 584 7.16 -14.96 36.20
CA THR A 584 6.06 -15.43 37.06
C THR A 584 6.09 -16.95 37.26
N GLY A 585 7.04 -17.64 36.63
CA GLY A 585 7.12 -19.11 36.56
C GLY A 585 6.20 -19.72 35.51
N THR A 586 5.56 -18.90 34.67
CA THR A 586 4.65 -19.39 33.63
C THR A 586 5.45 -19.83 32.41
N VAL A 587 5.33 -21.11 32.06
CA VAL A 587 5.92 -21.65 30.82
C VAL A 587 5.04 -21.24 29.64
N GLN A 588 5.68 -20.83 28.54
CA GLN A 588 5.03 -20.63 27.24
C GLN A 588 4.12 -21.82 26.91
N THR A 589 2.89 -21.55 26.48
CA THR A 589 1.96 -22.65 26.19
C THR A 589 2.40 -23.47 24.97
N ALA A 590 2.22 -24.78 25.06
CA ALA A 590 2.41 -25.70 23.93
C ALA A 590 1.21 -25.66 22.95
N GLU A 591 0.08 -25.11 23.39
CA GLU A 591 -1.13 -25.01 22.58
C GLU A 591 -0.90 -24.07 21.41
N VAL A 592 -1.04 -24.62 20.20
CA VAL A 592 -0.88 -23.88 18.95
C VAL A 592 -2.17 -23.14 18.67
N ALA A 593 -2.08 -21.82 18.65
CA ALA A 593 -3.13 -20.93 18.20
C ALA A 593 -2.55 -19.91 17.21
N ASP A 594 -3.35 -19.54 16.23
CA ASP A 594 -3.00 -18.49 15.27
C ASP A 594 -3.10 -17.10 15.91
N VAL A 595 -2.82 -16.05 15.15
CA VAL A 595 -2.71 -14.67 15.64
C VAL A 595 -4.04 -14.06 16.11
N ILE A 596 -5.18 -14.53 15.60
CA ILE A 596 -6.51 -14.04 16.00
C ILE A 596 -7.05 -14.91 17.15
N PRO A 597 -7.62 -14.32 18.22
CA PRO A 597 -7.94 -12.89 18.40
C PRO A 597 -6.90 -12.07 19.18
N ASP A 598 -5.90 -12.70 19.79
CA ASP A 598 -5.06 -12.07 20.82
C ASP A 598 -3.57 -12.45 20.75
N GLY A 599 -3.09 -12.84 19.57
CA GLY A 599 -1.70 -13.16 19.26
C GLY A 599 -1.41 -14.66 19.27
N ALA A 600 -0.44 -15.08 18.45
CA ALA A 600 -0.12 -16.50 18.28
C ALA A 600 0.45 -17.14 19.57
N SER A 601 0.22 -18.44 19.73
CA SER A 601 0.78 -19.24 20.83
C SER A 601 1.27 -20.59 20.34
N GLY A 602 2.16 -21.22 21.11
CA GLY A 602 2.81 -22.48 20.75
C GLY A 602 4.34 -22.35 20.70
N TYR A 603 5.02 -23.48 20.63
CA TYR A 603 6.49 -23.51 20.59
C TYR A 603 7.01 -23.26 19.17
N PRO A 604 7.99 -22.37 18.95
CA PRO A 604 8.70 -22.30 17.68
C PRO A 604 9.39 -23.63 17.38
N SER A 605 9.37 -24.02 16.12
CA SER A 605 10.00 -25.23 15.61
C SER A 605 10.75 -24.94 14.32
N ARG A 606 11.95 -25.47 14.15
CA ARG A 606 12.75 -25.38 12.92
C ARG A 606 13.31 -26.74 12.55
N THR A 607 13.29 -27.05 11.26
CA THR A 607 13.97 -28.23 10.72
C THR A 607 15.37 -27.83 10.23
N ILE A 608 16.41 -28.46 10.79
CA ILE A 608 17.81 -28.20 10.46
C ILE A 608 18.40 -29.44 9.78
N ARG A 609 19.07 -29.23 8.64
CA ARG A 609 19.84 -30.28 7.97
C ARG A 609 21.30 -30.18 8.38
N VAL A 610 21.85 -31.28 8.86
CA VAL A 610 23.24 -31.41 9.30
C VAL A 610 23.95 -32.38 8.37
N GLY A 611 25.01 -31.93 7.71
CA GLY A 611 25.73 -32.68 6.67
C GLY A 611 27.24 -32.76 6.86
#